data_AF-A0A1A6GZ40-F1
#
_entry.id   AF-A0A1A6GZ40-F1
#
_cell.length_a   1.000
_cell.length_b   1.000
_cell.length_c   1.000
_cell.angle_alpha   90.00
_cell.angle_beta   90.00
_cell.angle_gamma   90.00
#
_symmetry.space_group_name_H-M   'P 1'
#
loop_
_entity.id
_entity.type
_entity.pdbx_description
1 polymer ?
#
loop_
_entity_poly.entity_id
_entity_poly.type
_entity_poly.pdbx_seq_one_letter_code
_entity_poly.pdbx_strand_id
1 'polypeptide(L)' 'MELQTQVLMSLLLWVSGACADILMTQSPSSLAVSAGEKVTISCRSSQSLLYSKDQKNYLAWHQQKPGQSPKLLIYHAS' A
#
# COMPACT_ATOMS: atom_id res chain seq x y z
N MET A 1 -3.35 17.21 40.81
CA MET A 1 -3.35 15.92 40.07
C MET A 1 -4.34 15.94 38.92
N GLU A 2 -5.57 16.44 39.10
CA GLU A 2 -6.57 16.59 38.02
C GLU A 2 -6.11 17.41 36.80
N LEU A 3 -5.43 18.54 37.00
CA LEU A 3 -4.98 19.42 35.92
C LEU A 3 -3.94 18.74 35.01
N GLN A 4 -3.05 17.92 35.58
CA GLN A 4 -2.04 17.19 34.81
C GLN A 4 -2.68 16.10 33.95
N THR A 5 -3.67 15.38 34.48
CA THR A 5 -4.42 14.35 33.75
C THR A 5 -5.25 14.99 32.62
N GLN A 6 -5.92 16.11 32.87
CA GLN A 6 -6.69 16.86 31.87
C GLN A 6 -5.80 17.41 30.74
N VAL A 7 -4.63 17.94 31.08
CA VAL A 7 -3.64 18.42 30.10
C VAL A 7 -3.06 17.26 29.28
N LEU A 8 -2.73 16.12 29.91
CA LEU A 8 -2.24 14.93 29.22
C LEU A 8 -3.28 14.34 28.26
N MET A 9 -4.56 14.25 28.68
CA MET A 9 -5.66 13.79 27.83
C MET A 9 -5.90 14.76 26.66
N SER A 10 -5.81 16.06 26.91
CA SER A 10 -5.92 17.08 25.86
C SER A 10 -4.76 16.98 24.85
N LEU A 11 -3.51 16.81 25.33
CA LEU A 11 -2.34 16.57 24.48
C LEU A 11 -2.48 15.31 23.62
N LEU A 12 -2.97 14.20 24.18
CA LEU A 12 -3.18 12.94 23.45
C LEU A 12 -4.28 13.07 22.38
N LEU A 13 -5.33 13.83 22.65
CA LEU A 13 -6.40 14.11 21.68
C LEU A 13 -5.91 14.98 20.50
N TRP A 14 -4.88 15.80 20.70
CA TRP A 14 -4.31 16.70 19.67
C TRP A 14 -3.30 16.00 18.75
N VAL A 15 -2.89 14.75 19.04
CA VAL A 15 -2.02 13.94 18.15
C VAL A 15 -2.82 13.23 17.06
N SER A 16 -4.06 13.65 16.81
CA SER A 16 -4.91 13.11 15.73
C SER A 16 -4.43 13.59 14.35
N GLY A 17 -3.24 13.15 13.94
CA GLY A 17 -2.62 13.56 12.68
C GLY A 17 -1.21 13.04 12.47
N ALA A 18 -0.96 11.75 12.70
CA ALA A 18 0.26 11.13 12.18
C ALA A 18 0.01 10.72 10.71
N CYS A 19 0.57 11.50 9.78
CA CYS A 19 0.56 11.16 8.35
C CYS A 19 1.62 10.07 8.11
N ALA A 20 1.20 8.82 7.95
CA ALA A 20 2.08 7.74 7.54
C ALA A 20 1.74 7.31 6.11
N ASP A 21 2.77 7.18 5.27
CA ASP A 21 2.60 6.67 3.90
C ASP A 21 2.20 5.18 3.90
N ILE A 22 1.46 4.77 2.87
CA ILE A 22 1.14 3.36 2.66
C ILE A 22 2.33 2.68 1.98
N LEU A 23 2.91 1.70 2.65
CA LEU A 23 4.03 0.93 2.12
C LEU A 23 3.50 -0.25 1.31
N MET A 24 4.03 -0.41 0.09
CA MET A 24 3.75 -1.54 -0.79
C MET A 24 4.97 -2.47 -0.85
N THR A 25 4.81 -3.73 -0.43
CA THR A 25 5.88 -4.74 -0.45
C THR A 25 5.57 -5.81 -1.48
N GLN A 26 6.49 -6.04 -2.42
CA GLN A 26 6.35 -7.07 -3.46
C GLN A 26 7.27 -8.27 -3.21
N SER A 27 6.82 -9.46 -3.59
CA SER A 27 7.61 -10.69 -3.53
C SER A 27 7.30 -11.63 -4.71
N PRO A 28 8.30 -12.33 -5.26
CA PRO A 28 9.73 -12.22 -4.95
C PRO A 28 10.34 -10.93 -5.51
N SER A 29 11.52 -10.52 -5.01
CA SER A 29 12.26 -9.36 -5.52
C SER A 29 12.89 -9.61 -6.90
N SER A 30 13.20 -10.86 -7.21
CA SER A 30 13.67 -11.31 -8.51
C SER A 30 13.30 -12.78 -8.69
N LEU A 31 12.96 -13.17 -9.93
CA LEU A 31 12.63 -14.53 -10.29
C LEU A 31 13.00 -14.77 -11.75
N ALA A 32 13.69 -15.88 -12.02
CA ALA A 32 13.93 -16.39 -13.37
C ALA A 32 13.11 -17.67 -13.56
N VAL A 33 12.43 -17.78 -14.71
CA VAL A 33 11.59 -18.93 -15.06
C VAL A 33 11.74 -19.27 -16.54
N SER A 34 11.40 -20.50 -16.89
CA SER A 34 11.35 -20.94 -18.28
C SER A 34 10.09 -20.41 -18.99
N ALA A 35 10.18 -20.26 -20.30
CA ALA A 35 9.04 -19.82 -21.10
C ALA A 35 7.88 -20.83 -21.00
N GLY A 36 6.66 -20.31 -20.79
CA GLY A 36 5.45 -21.13 -20.62
C GLY A 36 5.13 -21.50 -19.17
N GLU A 37 6.04 -21.26 -18.23
CA GLU A 37 5.77 -21.48 -16.81
C GLU A 37 4.89 -20.38 -16.21
N LYS A 38 4.04 -20.75 -15.26
CA LYS A 38 3.21 -19.80 -14.51
C LYS A 38 4.02 -19.17 -13.38
N VAL A 39 4.02 -17.84 -13.32
CA VAL A 39 4.59 -17.09 -12.20
C VAL A 39 3.50 -16.48 -11.33
N THR A 40 3.83 -16.29 -10.05
CA THR A 40 2.99 -15.55 -9.09
C THR A 40 3.85 -14.47 -8.44
N ILE A 41 3.39 -13.23 -8.50
CA ILE A 41 3.99 -12.09 -7.81
C ILE A 41 2.95 -11.60 -6.80
N SER A 42 3.35 -11.45 -5.55
CA SER A 42 2.49 -10.95 -4.48
C SER A 42 2.82 -9.49 -4.18
N CYS A 43 1.80 -8.74 -3.79
CA CYS A 43 1.93 -7.36 -3.33
C CYS A 43 1.11 -7.19 -2.06
N ARG A 44 1.74 -6.70 -0.98
CA ARG A 44 1.09 -6.44 0.30
C ARG A 44 1.19 -4.96 0.63
N SER A 45 0.05 -4.33 0.91
CA SER A 45 -0.02 -2.99 1.49
C SER A 45 0.06 -3.05 3.02
N SER A 46 0.65 -2.03 3.63
CA SER A 46 0.67 -1.90 5.10
C SER A 46 -0.70 -1.57 5.71
N GLN A 47 -1.62 -1.05 4.89
CA GLN A 47 -2.97 -0.62 5.28
C GLN A 47 -3.98 -0.97 4.18
N SER A 48 -5.27 -0.81 4.47
CA SER A 48 -6.34 -1.02 3.48
C SER A 48 -6.24 -0.02 2.33
N LEU A 49 -6.35 -0.51 1.09
CA LEU A 49 -6.46 0.32 -0.11
C LEU A 49 -7.92 0.59 -0.51
N LEU A 50 -8.87 0.14 0.30
CA LEU A 50 -10.29 0.31 0.06
C LEU A 50 -10.66 1.78 0.23
N TYR A 51 -11.05 2.41 -0.86
CA TYR A 51 -11.54 3.76 -0.83
C TYR A 51 -13.02 3.77 -0.42
N SER A 52 -13.30 4.39 0.72
CA SER A 52 -14.62 4.35 1.36
C SER A 52 -15.74 4.94 0.49
N LYS A 53 -15.43 5.87 -0.41
CA LYS A 53 -16.43 6.59 -1.19
C LYS A 53 -17.06 5.72 -2.28
N ASP A 54 -16.30 4.84 -2.92
CA ASP A 54 -16.77 4.01 -4.04
C ASP A 54 -16.55 2.52 -3.82
N GLN A 55 -16.06 2.13 -2.64
CA GLN A 55 -15.80 0.75 -2.24
C GLN A 55 -14.86 0.01 -3.20
N LYS A 56 -13.90 0.72 -3.80
CA LYS A 56 -12.89 0.14 -4.70
C LYS A 56 -11.52 0.13 -4.07
N ASN A 57 -10.76 -0.92 -4.35
CA ASN A 57 -9.32 -0.94 -4.09
C ASN A 57 -8.61 -0.18 -5.20
N TYR A 58 -7.72 0.73 -4.82
CA TYR A 58 -6.88 1.48 -5.76
C TYR A 58 -5.48 0.88 -5.84
N LEU A 59 -5.39 -0.28 -6.49
CA LEU A 59 -4.14 -0.99 -6.77
C LEU A 59 -4.02 -1.28 -8.27
N ALA A 60 -2.84 -1.05 -8.83
CA ALA A 60 -2.57 -1.29 -10.25
C ALA A 60 -1.24 -2.04 -10.45
N TRP A 61 -1.24 -3.00 -11.38
CA TRP A 61 -0.05 -3.73 -11.79
C TRP A 61 0.51 -3.14 -13.09
N HIS A 62 1.80 -2.84 -13.07
CA HIS A 62 2.52 -2.33 -14.23
C HIS A 62 3.64 -3.28 -14.62
N GLN A 63 3.87 -3.43 -15.92
CA GLN A 63 5.04 -4.13 -16.46
C GLN A 63 5.98 -3.11 -17.08
N GLN A 64 7.24 -3.15 -16.67
CA GLN A 64 8.31 -2.40 -17.29
C GLN A 64 9.31 -3.37 -17.92
N LYS A 65 9.53 -3.22 -19.23
CA LYS A 65 10.62 -3.90 -19.93
C LYS A 65 11.87 -3.01 -19.89
N PRO A 66 13.09 -3.59 -19.91
CA PRO A 66 14.32 -2.80 -19.94
C PRO A 66 14.29 -1.73 -21.04
N GLY A 67 14.56 -0.47 -20.68
CA GLY A 67 14.57 0.66 -21.61
C GLY A 67 13.21 1.18 -22.07
N GLN A 68 12.09 0.66 -21.54
CA GLN A 68 10.74 1.11 -21.89
C GLN A 68 10.03 1.78 -20.70
N SER A 69 9.03 2.60 -21.01
CA SER A 69 8.12 3.16 -19.98
C SER A 69 7.25 2.05 -19.37
N PRO A 70 6.85 2.17 -18.09
CA PRO A 70 5.88 1.25 -17.49
C PRO A 70 4.57 1.19 -18.29
N LYS A 71 4.05 -0.02 -18.52
CA LYS A 71 2.75 -0.27 -19.14
C LYS A 71 1.79 -0.84 -18.11
N LEU A 72 0.61 -0.25 -17.99
CA LEU A 72 -0.47 -0.77 -17.15
C LEU A 72 -0.94 -2.14 -17.67
N LEU A 73 -1.04 -3.11 -16.76
CA LEU A 73 -1.56 -4.45 -17.03
C LEU A 73 -2.93 -4.68 -16.38
N ILE A 74 -3.07 -4.34 -15.10
CA ILE A 74 -4.27 -4.58 -14.29
C ILE A 74 -4.57 -3.33 -13.47
N TYR A 75 -5.84 -2.95 -13.37
CA TYR A 75 -6.33 -1.84 -12.56
C TYR A 75 -7.40 -2.33 -11.56
N HIS A 76 -7.57 -1.61 -10.44
CA HIS A 76 -8.45 -2.01 -9.33
C HIS A 76 -8.22 -3.45 -8.81
N ALA A 77 -6.95 -3.83 -8.66
CA ALA A 77 -6.60 -5.14 -8.11
C ALA A 77 -6.94 -5.26 -6.61
N SER A 78 -7.10 -6.49 -6.13
CA SER A 78 -7.44 -6.85 -4.74
C SER A 78 -6.27 -7.45 -3.98
#